data_AF-A0A7X8IGB2-F1
#
_entry.id   AF-A0A7X8IGB2-F1
#
_cell.length_a   1.000
_cell.length_b   1.000
_cell.length_c   1.000
_cell.angle_alpha   90.00
_cell.angle_beta   90.00
_cell.angle_gamma   90.00
#
_symmetry.space_group_name_H-M   'P 1'
#
loop_
_entity.id
_entity.type
_entity.pdbx_description
1 polymer ?
#
loop_
_entity_poly.entity_id
_entity_poly.type
_entity_poly.pdbx_seq_one_letter_code
_entity_poly.pdbx_strand_id
1 'polypeptide(L)'
;MLKKLLFIVLFGFVSFVCVFAQNIDSNNINPWEEIVNRTFSATIPDTSKTYTIEVRFSPYGNEAYVTYVILDSLYRESDAVYAVRDVARKLTEEFGYDWYNYASPAVLRFDNVNHLARYRANIIFRRYLIQEDN
;
A
#
# COMPACT_ATOMS: atom_id res chain seq x y z
N MET A 1 -20.09 47.01 -5.29
CA MET A 1 -18.99 46.27 -4.64
C MET A 1 -19.20 44.75 -4.75
N LEU A 2 -19.29 44.23 -5.98
CA LEU A 2 -19.67 42.83 -6.27
C LEU A 2 -18.78 42.19 -7.35
N LYS A 3 -17.52 42.63 -7.44
CA LYS A 3 -16.54 42.11 -8.43
C LYS A 3 -15.26 41.53 -7.79
N LYS A 4 -15.09 41.68 -6.48
CA LYS A 4 -13.90 41.18 -5.76
C LYS A 4 -14.07 39.79 -5.17
N LEU A 5 -15.30 39.25 -5.11
CA LEU A 5 -15.57 37.94 -4.52
C LEU A 5 -15.34 36.77 -5.49
N LEU A 6 -15.29 37.02 -6.81
CA LEU A 6 -15.15 35.95 -7.82
C LEU A 6 -13.71 35.46 -8.02
N PHE A 7 -12.71 36.22 -7.56
CA PHE A 7 -11.29 35.87 -7.76
C PHE A 7 -10.73 34.90 -6.71
N ILE A 8 -11.35 34.79 -5.53
CA ILE A 8 -10.85 33.93 -4.46
C ILE A 8 -11.32 32.49 -4.63
N VAL A 9 -12.46 32.26 -5.29
CA VAL A 9 -12.98 30.90 -5.55
C VAL A 9 -12.24 30.21 -6.70
N LEU A 10 -11.66 30.97 -7.64
CA LEU A 10 -10.91 30.39 -8.77
C LEU A 10 -9.47 29.98 -8.41
N PHE A 11 -8.88 30.55 -7.36
CA PHE A 11 -7.52 30.22 -6.92
C PHE A 11 -7.45 29.08 -5.90
N GLY A 12 -8.58 28.73 -5.26
CA GLY A 12 -8.66 27.65 -4.28
C GLY A 12 -8.82 26.24 -4.87
N PHE A 13 -9.13 26.12 -6.17
CA PHE A 13 -9.43 24.83 -6.81
C PHE A 13 -8.27 24.25 -7.64
N VAL A 14 -7.18 25.00 -7.83
CA VAL A 14 -6.03 24.54 -8.63
C VAL A 14 -5.00 23.77 -7.78
N SER A 15 -5.11 23.85 -6.45
CA SER A 15 -4.18 23.17 -5.53
C SER A 15 -4.51 21.69 -5.29
N PHE A 16 -5.63 21.16 -5.83
CA PHE A 16 -6.10 19.80 -5.54
C PHE A 16 -5.70 18.75 -6.59
N VAL A 17 -4.93 19.09 -7.64
CA VAL A 17 -4.67 18.16 -8.77
C VAL A 17 -3.17 18.03 -9.16
N CYS A 18 -2.22 18.54 -8.38
CA CYS A 18 -0.80 18.54 -8.78
C CYS A 18 0.14 17.60 -7.99
N VAL A 19 -0.35 16.51 -7.42
CA VAL A 19 0.54 15.51 -6.77
C VAL A 19 0.37 14.10 -7.36
N PHE A 20 0.30 13.97 -8.69
CA PHE A 20 0.62 12.69 -9.36
C PHE A 20 1.12 12.97 -10.78
N ALA A 21 2.39 13.35 -10.89
CA ALA A 21 3.11 13.25 -12.15
C ALA A 21 4.61 13.08 -11.86
N GLN A 22 4.96 12.00 -11.15
CA GLN A 22 6.29 11.43 -11.35
C GLN A 22 6.22 10.72 -12.69
N ASN A 23 6.68 11.40 -13.75
CA ASN A 23 7.00 10.78 -15.03
C ASN A 23 8.11 9.75 -14.77
N ILE A 24 7.70 8.52 -14.53
CA ILE A 24 8.56 7.36 -14.70
C ILE A 24 8.60 7.15 -16.21
N ASP A 25 9.78 7.37 -16.79
CA ASP A 25 10.10 7.10 -18.19
C ASP A 25 9.74 5.64 -18.51
N SER A 26 8.59 5.41 -19.15
CA SER A 26 7.92 4.11 -19.24
C SER A 26 8.54 3.16 -20.27
N ASN A 27 9.65 3.54 -20.91
CA ASN A 27 10.17 2.84 -22.08
C ASN A 27 11.41 1.99 -21.81
N ASN A 28 11.76 1.73 -20.55
CA ASN A 28 12.83 0.78 -20.24
C ASN A 28 12.60 0.01 -18.93
N ILE A 29 11.35 -0.36 -18.67
CA ILE A 29 11.03 -1.36 -17.65
C ILE A 29 11.20 -2.71 -18.33
N ASN A 30 12.20 -3.49 -17.91
CA ASN A 30 12.30 -4.89 -18.28
C ASN A 30 10.95 -5.55 -17.95
N PRO A 31 10.20 -6.08 -18.93
CA PRO A 31 8.86 -6.62 -18.68
C PRO A 31 8.87 -7.77 -17.66
N TRP A 32 10.03 -8.35 -17.38
CA TRP A 32 10.24 -9.40 -16.36
C TRP A 32 10.46 -8.89 -14.92
N GLU A 33 10.52 -7.57 -14.69
CA GLU A 33 10.83 -6.95 -13.39
C GLU A 33 9.80 -5.91 -12.95
N GLU A 34 8.52 -6.09 -13.26
CA GLU A 34 7.49 -5.17 -12.78
C GLU A 34 7.32 -5.31 -11.25
N ILE A 35 8.11 -4.57 -10.49
CA ILE A 35 7.93 -4.38 -9.04
C ILE A 35 6.98 -3.21 -8.85
N VAL A 36 5.77 -3.52 -8.41
CA VAL A 36 4.76 -2.52 -8.11
C VAL A 36 4.96 -2.05 -6.68
N ASN A 37 5.41 -0.81 -6.51
CA ASN A 37 5.49 -0.16 -5.20
C ASN A 37 4.25 0.69 -4.96
N ARG A 38 3.54 0.44 -3.86
CA ARG A 38 2.35 1.21 -3.47
C ARG A 38 2.47 1.69 -2.03
N THR A 39 2.06 2.91 -1.79
CA THR A 39 1.94 3.47 -0.45
C THR A 39 0.54 3.99 -0.25
N PHE A 40 -0.06 3.64 0.88
CA PHE A 40 -1.38 4.12 1.25
C PHE A 40 -1.39 4.55 2.70
N SER A 41 -2.19 5.56 2.97
CA SER A 41 -2.40 6.09 4.31
C SER A 41 -3.86 5.91 4.67
N ALA A 42 -4.12 5.42 5.88
CA ALA A 42 -5.46 5.23 6.40
C ALA A 42 -5.50 5.64 7.86
N THR A 43 -6.69 6.00 8.34
CA THR A 43 -6.91 6.41 9.73
C THR A 43 -7.43 5.24 10.52
N ILE A 44 -6.89 5.00 11.71
CA ILE A 44 -7.47 4.06 12.67
C ILE A 44 -8.86 4.58 13.06
N PRO A 45 -9.91 3.75 12.98
CA PRO A 45 -11.24 4.11 13.47
C PRO A 45 -11.18 4.70 14.88
N ASP A 46 -11.93 5.77 15.11
CA ASP A 46 -12.13 6.38 16.44
C ASP A 46 -10.93 7.07 17.10
N THR A 47 -9.73 7.07 16.49
CA THR A 47 -8.55 7.70 17.11
C THR A 47 -8.00 8.91 16.36
N SER A 48 -8.52 9.25 15.18
CA SER A 48 -7.97 10.28 14.25
C SER A 48 -6.48 10.10 13.90
N LYS A 49 -5.87 8.97 14.29
CA LYS A 49 -4.47 8.65 14.04
C LYS A 49 -4.31 7.90 12.74
N THR A 50 -3.31 8.27 11.96
CA THR A 50 -3.03 7.65 10.67
C THR A 50 -1.93 6.59 10.79
N TYR A 51 -2.09 5.52 10.03
CA TYR A 51 -1.03 4.58 9.71
C TYR A 51 -0.75 4.63 8.21
N THR A 52 0.44 4.20 7.84
CA THR A 52 0.86 4.03 6.46
C THR A 52 1.11 2.55 6.21
N ILE A 53 0.77 2.09 5.02
CA ILE A 53 1.26 0.80 4.52
C ILE A 53 2.10 1.04 3.29
N GLU A 54 3.24 0.38 3.27
CA GLU A 54 4.16 0.30 2.13
C GLU A 54 4.07 -1.13 1.57
N VAL A 55 3.78 -1.25 0.28
CA VAL A 55 3.72 -2.54 -0.44
C VAL A 55 4.79 -2.54 -1.51
N ARG A 56 5.57 -3.61 -1.53
CA ARG A 56 6.44 -3.99 -2.65
C ARG A 56 5.95 -5.32 -3.18
N PHE A 57 5.33 -5.31 -4.36
CA PHE A 57 4.69 -6.48 -4.96
C PHE A 57 5.39 -6.89 -6.25
N SER A 58 5.62 -8.19 -6.42
CA SER A 58 6.09 -8.82 -7.66
C SER A 58 4.99 -9.75 -8.19
N PRO A 59 4.25 -9.36 -9.24
CA PRO A 59 3.24 -10.22 -9.88
C PRO A 59 3.86 -11.49 -10.45
N TYR A 60 5.06 -11.41 -11.02
CA TYR A 60 5.78 -12.55 -11.57
C TYR A 60 6.27 -13.53 -10.50
N GLY A 61 6.78 -13.00 -9.39
CA GLY A 61 7.17 -13.81 -8.23
C GLY A 61 5.99 -14.33 -7.43
N ASN A 62 4.77 -13.85 -7.72
CA ASN A 62 3.58 -14.06 -6.90
C ASN A 62 3.85 -13.77 -5.43
N GLU A 63 4.58 -12.68 -5.12
CA GLU A 63 4.97 -12.33 -3.76
C GLU A 63 4.82 -10.83 -3.46
N ALA A 64 4.47 -10.49 -2.22
CA ALA A 64 4.43 -9.12 -1.72
C ALA A 64 5.09 -9.00 -0.35
N TYR A 65 5.85 -7.92 -0.17
CA TYR A 65 6.23 -7.41 1.14
C TYR A 65 5.29 -6.28 1.53
N VAL A 66 4.49 -6.49 2.57
CA VAL A 66 3.54 -5.51 3.09
C VAL A 66 4.04 -5.02 4.44
N THR A 67 4.35 -3.72 4.54
CA THR A 67 4.88 -3.09 5.76
C THR A 67 3.87 -2.11 6.31
N TYR A 68 3.30 -2.42 7.48
CA TYR A 68 2.50 -1.49 8.29
C TYR A 68 3.42 -0.59 9.11
N VAL A 69 3.18 0.71 9.05
CA VAL A 69 3.97 1.75 9.69
C VAL A 69 3.05 2.66 10.50
N ILE A 70 3.34 2.81 11.78
CA ILE A 70 2.60 3.71 12.69
C ILE A 70 3.55 4.28 13.74
N LEU A 71 3.13 5.31 14.47
CA LEU A 71 3.78 5.72 15.71
C LEU A 71 3.86 4.56 16.72
N ASP A 72 5.03 4.36 17.33
CA ASP A 72 5.32 3.26 18.25
C ASP A 72 4.33 3.16 19.42
N SER A 73 3.97 4.31 20.00
CA SER A 73 3.03 4.46 21.12
C SER A 73 1.60 4.03 20.81
N LEU A 74 1.26 3.86 19.54
CA LEU A 74 -0.06 3.45 19.07
C LEU A 74 -0.07 2.02 18.51
N TYR A 75 1.08 1.34 18.50
CA TYR A 75 1.18 0.04 17.87
C TYR A 75 0.35 -1.01 18.60
N ARG A 76 -0.49 -1.71 17.83
CA ARG A 76 -1.21 -2.90 18.26
C ARG A 76 -1.06 -3.96 17.18
N GLU A 77 -0.62 -5.15 17.57
CA GLU A 77 -0.39 -6.25 16.64
C GLU A 77 -1.66 -6.65 15.89
N SER A 78 -2.82 -6.64 16.56
CA SER A 78 -4.13 -6.92 15.94
C SER A 78 -4.43 -6.01 14.75
N ASP A 79 -4.12 -4.73 14.88
CA ASP A 79 -4.47 -3.70 13.90
C ASP A 79 -3.53 -3.81 12.69
N ALA A 80 -2.25 -4.10 12.95
CA ALA A 80 -1.27 -4.39 11.90
C ALA A 80 -1.62 -5.66 11.11
N VAL A 81 -2.01 -6.75 11.80
CA VAL A 81 -2.45 -7.99 11.15
C VAL A 81 -3.70 -7.76 10.30
N TYR A 82 -4.68 -7.01 10.81
CA TYR A 82 -5.90 -6.69 10.05
C TYR A 82 -5.58 -5.89 8.79
N ALA A 83 -4.77 -4.83 8.92
CA ALA A 83 -4.38 -3.98 7.80
C ALA A 83 -3.62 -4.77 6.72
N VAL A 84 -2.65 -5.60 7.11
CA VAL A 84 -1.92 -6.48 6.17
C VAL A 84 -2.87 -7.47 5.47
N ARG A 85 -3.81 -8.06 6.21
CA ARG A 85 -4.79 -9.01 5.66
C ARG A 85 -5.69 -8.37 4.62
N ASP A 86 -6.19 -7.16 4.88
CA ASP A 86 -7.05 -6.44 3.94
C ASP A 86 -6.30 -6.14 2.62
N VAL A 87 -5.02 -5.84 2.71
CA VAL A 87 -4.16 -5.53 1.57
C VAL A 87 -3.85 -6.78 0.76
N ALA A 88 -3.50 -7.89 1.43
CA ALA A 88 -3.30 -9.17 0.76
C ALA A 88 -4.57 -9.63 0.03
N ARG A 89 -5.74 -9.44 0.65
CA ARG A 89 -7.04 -9.71 0.02
C ARG A 89 -7.26 -8.85 -1.23
N LYS A 90 -7.02 -7.54 -1.16
CA LYS A 90 -7.13 -6.64 -2.32
C LYS A 90 -6.19 -7.04 -3.46
N LEU A 91 -4.94 -7.38 -3.16
CA LEU A 91 -3.99 -7.87 -4.18
C LEU A 91 -4.45 -9.21 -4.78
N THR A 92 -5.06 -10.07 -3.98
CA THR A 92 -5.62 -11.35 -4.45
C THR A 92 -6.75 -11.11 -5.46
N GLU A 93 -7.69 -10.23 -5.11
CA GLU A 93 -8.83 -9.85 -5.97
C GLU A 93 -8.36 -9.12 -7.24
N GLU A 94 -7.44 -8.16 -7.12
CA GLU A 94 -6.96 -7.32 -8.23
C GLU A 94 -6.17 -8.10 -9.29
N PHE A 95 -5.31 -9.02 -8.86
CA PHE A 95 -4.43 -9.78 -9.76
C PHE A 95 -4.94 -11.19 -10.08
N GLY A 96 -6.19 -11.50 -9.71
CA GLY A 96 -6.82 -12.78 -10.03
C GLY A 96 -6.08 -13.98 -9.42
N TYR A 97 -5.70 -13.87 -8.16
CA TYR A 97 -5.21 -15.00 -7.38
C TYR A 97 -6.37 -15.69 -6.66
N ASP A 98 -6.22 -16.98 -6.38
CA ASP A 98 -7.25 -17.74 -5.68
C ASP A 98 -7.11 -17.61 -4.16
N TRP A 99 -5.86 -17.55 -3.69
CA TRP A 99 -5.54 -17.45 -2.27
C TRP A 99 -4.11 -16.96 -2.04
N TYR A 100 -3.80 -16.64 -0.78
CA TYR A 100 -2.49 -16.20 -0.35
C TYR A 100 -2.08 -16.84 0.99
N ASN A 101 -0.78 -16.86 1.24
CA ASN A 101 -0.15 -17.33 2.48
C ASN A 101 0.84 -16.32 3.01
N TYR A 102 1.10 -16.37 4.32
CA TYR A 102 2.28 -15.77 4.90
C TYR A 102 3.48 -16.69 4.65
N ALA A 103 4.51 -16.18 3.97
CA ALA A 103 5.71 -16.95 3.65
C ALA A 103 6.61 -17.21 4.87
N SER A 104 6.56 -16.29 5.83
CA SER A 104 7.34 -16.31 7.06
C SER A 104 6.60 -15.57 8.16
N PRO A 105 6.98 -15.78 9.44
CA PRO A 105 6.53 -14.91 10.52
C PRO A 105 6.79 -13.44 10.17
N ALA A 106 5.82 -12.58 10.51
CA ALA A 106 6.00 -11.15 10.32
C ALA A 106 7.07 -10.61 11.28
N VAL A 107 7.77 -9.57 10.83
CA VAL A 107 8.87 -8.95 11.58
C VAL A 107 8.42 -7.57 12.06
N LEU A 108 8.50 -7.35 13.36
CA LEU A 108 8.31 -6.04 13.99
C LEU A 108 9.67 -5.39 14.26
N ARG A 109 9.80 -4.11 13.89
CA ARG A 109 10.96 -3.28 14.25
C ARG A 109 10.49 -1.92 14.74
N PHE A 110 11.19 -1.40 15.75
CA PHE A 110 10.99 -0.05 16.25
C PHE A 110 12.12 0.86 15.79
N ASP A 111 11.75 2.00 15.23
CA ASP A 111 12.64 3.11 14.95
C ASP A 111 12.48 4.12 16.10
N ASN A 112 13.37 4.02 17.07
CA ASN A 112 13.33 4.87 18.28
C ASN A 112 13.68 6.34 17.99
N VAL A 113 14.27 6.64 16.83
CA VAL A 113 14.61 8.03 16.45
C VAL A 113 13.36 8.74 15.92
N ASN A 114 12.59 8.04 15.08
CA ASN A 114 11.38 8.59 14.48
C ASN A 114 10.09 8.20 15.23
N HIS A 115 10.21 7.46 16.33
CA HIS A 115 9.10 6.91 17.12
C HIS A 115 8.11 6.09 16.26
N LEU A 116 8.63 5.22 15.39
CA LEU A 116 7.81 4.40 14.50
C LEU A 116 7.91 2.90 14.81
N ALA A 117 6.77 2.22 14.80
CA ALA A 117 6.69 0.77 14.69
C ALA A 117 6.50 0.37 13.22
N ARG A 118 7.29 -0.60 12.76
CA ARG A 118 7.23 -1.17 11.40
C ARG A 118 6.98 -2.68 11.49
N TYR A 119 5.78 -3.10 11.13
CA TYR A 119 5.37 -4.50 11.08
C TYR A 119 5.35 -4.97 9.62
N ARG A 120 6.25 -5.89 9.24
CA ARG A 120 6.38 -6.37 7.86
C ARG A 120 5.99 -7.83 7.74
N ALA A 121 5.08 -8.13 6.81
CA ALA A 121 4.74 -9.48 6.40
C ALA A 121 5.24 -9.77 4.98
N ASN A 122 5.67 -11.01 4.74
CA ASN A 122 5.91 -11.55 3.40
C ASN A 122 4.72 -12.44 3.01
N ILE A 123 4.09 -12.14 1.88
CA ILE A 123 2.89 -12.79 1.37
C ILE A 123 3.22 -13.47 0.04
N ILE A 124 2.84 -14.75 -0.10
CA ILE A 124 2.91 -15.50 -1.36
C ILE A 124 1.49 -15.74 -1.86
N PHE A 125 1.25 -15.46 -3.13
CA PHE A 125 -0.02 -15.65 -3.82
C PHE A 125 0.01 -16.93 -4.67
N ARG A 126 -1.16 -17.53 -4.88
CA ARG A 126 -1.31 -18.79 -5.62
C ARG A 126 -2.47 -18.71 -6.61
N ARG A 127 -2.27 -19.31 -7.77
CA ARG A 127 -3.31 -19.57 -8.78
C ARG A 127 -3.49 -21.08 -8.92
N TYR A 128 -4.72 -21.55 -9.08
CA TYR A 128 -5.00 -22.87 -9.60
C TYR A 128 -4.55 -22.91 -11.06
N LEU A 129 -3.53 -23.71 -11.33
CA LEU A 129 -3.24 -24.11 -12.71
C LEU A 129 -4.26 -25.19 -13.03
N ILE A 130 -5.33 -24.84 -13.74
CA ILE A 130 -6.14 -25.86 -14.40
C ILE A 130 -5.23 -26.41 -15.50
N GLN A 131 -4.70 -27.61 -15.28
CA GLN A 131 -4.10 -28.39 -16.35
C GLN A 131 -5.25 -28.74 -17.30
N GLU A 132 -5.33 -28.04 -18.43
CA GLU A 132 -6.08 -28.55 -19.57
C GLU A 132 -5.30 -29.76 -20.07
N ASP A 133 -5.70 -30.95 -19.61
CA ASP A 133 -5.29 -32.21 -20.19
C ASP A 133 -5.81 -32.24 -21.65
N ASN A 134 -4.92 -31.94 -22.60
CA ASN A 134 -5.13 -32.16 -24.03
C ASN A 134 -4.90 -33.63 -24.39
#